data_AF-A0A2P6V1B0-F1
#
_entry.id   AF-A0A2P6V1B0-F1
#
_cell.length_a   1.000
_cell.length_b   1.000
_cell.length_c   1.000
_cell.angle_alpha   90.00
_cell.angle_beta   90.00
_cell.angle_gamma   90.00
#
_symmetry.space_group_name_H-M   'P 1'
#
loop_
_entity.id
_entity.type
_entity.pdbx_description
1 polymer ?
#
loop_
_entity_poly.entity_id
_entity_poly.type
_entity_poly.pdbx_seq_one_letter_code
_entity_poly.pdbx_strand_id
1 'polypeptide(L)'
;MKTLTGSTLVLKRRTKDGQALEAAVDAQDISDAVAKQLRIRVVPEMVDLGGETLKVVGEYRLPLRLVQPDGARVNLEVSIAST
;
A
#
# COMPACT_ATOMS: atom_id res chain seq x y z
N MET A 1 16.74 -5.32 -10.64
CA MET A 1 16.10 -5.75 -9.37
C MET A 1 14.98 -4.76 -9.07
N LYS A 2 13.77 -5.21 -8.72
CA LYS A 2 12.71 -4.31 -8.24
C LYS A 2 12.93 -4.06 -6.75
N THR A 3 12.96 -2.81 -6.34
CA THR A 3 13.10 -2.39 -4.94
C THR A 3 11.75 -1.95 -4.39
N LEU A 4 11.51 -2.20 -3.10
CA LEU A 4 10.32 -1.70 -2.39
C LEU A 4 10.31 -0.17 -2.38
N THR A 5 11.49 0.44 -2.19
CA THR A 5 11.69 1.88 -2.26
C THR A 5 11.73 2.35 -3.72
N GLY A 6 10.96 3.39 -4.03
CA GLY A 6 10.89 4.01 -5.36
C GLY A 6 9.95 3.32 -6.36
N SER A 7 9.22 2.28 -5.93
CA SER A 7 8.16 1.66 -6.74
C SER A 7 6.79 2.08 -6.22
N THR A 8 5.92 2.57 -7.11
CA THR A 8 4.52 2.86 -6.77
C THR A 8 3.67 1.60 -6.97
N LEU A 9 2.99 1.18 -5.90
CA LEU A 9 2.01 0.10 -5.91
C LEU A 9 0.65 0.65 -6.34
N VAL A 10 0.04 0.09 -7.38
CA VAL A 10 -1.26 0.58 -7.88
C VAL A 10 -2.38 -0.39 -7.49
N LEU A 11 -3.35 0.06 -6.70
CA LEU A 11 -4.56 -0.71 -6.38
C LEU A 11 -5.76 -0.12 -7.11
N LYS A 12 -6.39 -0.93 -7.96
CA LYS A 12 -7.66 -0.56 -8.59
C LYS A 12 -8.83 -1.06 -7.75
N ARG A 13 -9.72 -0.16 -7.32
CA ARG A 13 -10.85 -0.47 -6.44
C ARG A 13 -12.14 0.14 -6.99
N ARG A 14 -13.27 -0.51 -6.71
CA ARG A 14 -14.59 0.05 -7.04
C ARG A 14 -14.91 1.22 -6.11
N THR A 15 -15.53 2.25 -6.67
CA THR A 15 -15.94 3.46 -5.95
C THR A 15 -17.44 3.65 -6.04
N LYS A 16 -18.02 4.34 -5.05
CA LYS A 16 -19.45 4.66 -5.01
C LYS A 16 -19.80 5.86 -5.88
N ASP A 17 -18.96 6.89 -5.84
CA ASP A 17 -19.17 8.22 -6.42
C ASP A 17 -17.96 8.69 -7.24
N GLY A 18 -17.07 7.76 -7.63
CA GLY A 18 -15.79 8.08 -8.26
C GLY A 18 -14.68 8.42 -7.28
N GLN A 19 -14.96 8.56 -5.98
CA GLN A 19 -13.99 9.01 -4.98
C GLN A 19 -13.92 8.09 -3.75
N ALA A 20 -15.05 7.82 -3.10
CA ALA A 20 -15.11 6.92 -1.96
C ALA A 20 -15.13 5.46 -2.40
N LEU A 21 -14.29 4.64 -1.80
CA LEU A 21 -14.22 3.20 -2.07
C LEU A 21 -15.47 2.48 -1.54
N GLU A 22 -15.94 1.47 -2.26
CA GLU A 22 -17.02 0.59 -1.77
C GLU A 22 -16.57 -0.21 -0.54
N ALA A 23 -15.31 -0.63 -0.54
CA ALA A 23 -14.65 -1.34 0.55
C ALA A 23 -13.31 -0.68 0.86
N ALA A 24 -13.01 -0.58 2.16
CA ALA A 24 -11.71 -0.09 2.62
C ALA A 24 -10.58 -1.01 2.14
N VAL A 25 -9.41 -0.43 1.89
CA VAL A 25 -8.18 -1.19 1.68
C VAL A 25 -7.54 -1.47 3.04
N ASP A 26 -7.21 -2.73 3.29
CA ASP A 26 -6.55 -3.18 4.51
C ASP A 26 -5.08 -3.60 4.27
N ALA A 27 -4.40 -4.03 5.34
CA ALA A 27 -2.99 -4.43 5.25
C ALA A 27 -2.80 -5.71 4.42
N GLN A 28 -3.79 -6.60 4.40
CA GLN A 28 -3.77 -7.83 3.62
C GLN A 28 -3.77 -7.49 2.12
N ASP A 29 -4.69 -6.63 1.70
CA ASP A 29 -4.80 -6.12 0.34
C ASP A 29 -3.48 -5.51 -0.18
N ILE A 30 -2.82 -4.70 0.66
CA ILE A 30 -1.52 -4.11 0.33
C ILE A 30 -0.46 -5.20 0.19
N SER A 31 -0.37 -6.13 1.15
CA SER A 31 0.62 -7.21 1.14
C SER A 31 0.50 -8.11 -0.10
N ASP A 32 -0.73 -8.44 -0.49
CA ASP A 32 -1.03 -9.25 -1.68
C ASP A 32 -0.67 -8.51 -2.96
N ALA A 33 -0.96 -7.22 -3.02
CA ALA A 33 -0.61 -6.38 -4.16
C ALA A 33 0.91 -6.25 -4.32
N VAL A 34 1.67 -6.10 -3.22
CA VAL A 34 3.15 -6.11 -3.23
C VAL A 34 3.68 -7.44 -3.78
N ALA A 35 3.15 -8.58 -3.29
CA ALA A 35 3.52 -9.90 -3.77
C ALA A 35 3.24 -10.08 -5.27
N LYS A 36 2.11 -9.57 -5.74
CA LYS A 36 1.70 -9.68 -7.15
C LYS A 36 2.51 -8.78 -8.08
N GLN A 37 2.70 -7.51 -7.74
CA GLN A 37 3.26 -6.50 -8.65
C GLN A 37 4.78 -6.39 -8.56
N LEU A 38 5.33 -6.49 -7.34
CA LEU A 38 6.75 -6.34 -7.07
C LEU A 38 7.48 -7.68 -6.94
N ARG A 39 6.73 -8.80 -6.83
CA ARG A 39 7.27 -10.16 -6.63
C ARG A 39 8.06 -10.29 -5.32
N ILE A 40 7.66 -9.52 -4.30
CA ILE A 40 8.26 -9.52 -2.97
C ILE A 40 7.19 -9.95 -1.97
N ARG A 41 7.50 -10.89 -1.08
CA ARG A 41 6.57 -11.27 0.00
C ARG A 41 6.77 -10.34 1.18
N VAL A 42 5.68 -9.70 1.59
CA VAL A 42 5.57 -8.90 2.82
C VAL A 42 4.41 -9.49 3.60
N VAL A 43 4.55 -9.65 4.91
CA VAL A 43 3.43 -10.08 5.76
C VAL A 43 2.57 -8.87 6.14
N PRO A 44 1.24 -8.98 6.25
CA PRO A 44 0.35 -7.85 6.53
C PRO A 44 0.75 -7.03 7.76
N GLU A 45 1.25 -7.68 8.80
CA GLU A 45 1.65 -7.06 10.07
C GLU A 45 2.85 -6.11 9.93
N MET A 46 3.58 -6.20 8.81
CA MET A 46 4.63 -5.26 8.45
C MET A 46 4.10 -3.97 7.82
N VAL A 47 2.87 -3.94 7.32
CA VAL A 47 2.27 -2.74 6.74
C VAL A 47 1.62 -1.94 7.86
N ASP A 48 2.10 -0.72 8.09
CA ASP A 48 1.49 0.20 9.03
C ASP A 48 0.57 1.18 8.28
N LEU A 49 -0.74 1.04 8.51
CA LEU A 49 -1.75 1.94 7.93
C LEU A 49 -1.90 3.25 8.71
N GLY A 50 -1.09 3.47 9.76
CA GLY A 50 -1.07 4.73 10.51
C GLY A 50 -2.36 5.04 11.28
N GLY A 51 -3.24 4.04 11.45
CA GLY A 51 -4.57 4.22 12.04
C GLY A 51 -5.61 4.84 11.09
N GLU A 52 -5.23 5.15 9.85
CA GLU A 52 -6.14 5.64 8.83
C GLU A 52 -6.78 4.48 8.07
N THR A 53 -8.09 4.58 7.81
CA THR A 53 -8.74 3.61 6.91
C THR A 53 -8.67 4.14 5.49
N LEU A 54 -7.98 3.42 4.61
CA LEU A 54 -7.85 3.73 3.19
C LEU A 54 -9.20 3.54 2.48
N LYS A 55 -10.06 4.58 2.52
CA LYS A 55 -11.44 4.57 2.00
C LYS A 55 -11.65 5.50 0.81
N VAL A 56 -10.60 6.17 0.34
CA VAL A 56 -10.70 7.17 -0.72
C VAL A 56 -9.66 6.84 -1.80
N VAL A 57 -9.96 7.17 -3.06
CA VAL A 57 -8.95 7.16 -4.12
C VAL A 57 -7.90 8.23 -3.87
N GLY A 58 -6.66 7.96 -4.24
CA GLY A 58 -5.56 8.89 -4.01
C GLY A 58 -4.22 8.21 -3.84
N GLU A 59 -3.21 9.03 -3.52
CA GLU A 59 -1.85 8.57 -3.27
C GLU A 59 -1.55 8.58 -1.77
N TYR A 60 -0.91 7.51 -1.31
CA TYR A 60 -0.62 7.24 0.08
C TYR A 60 0.84 6.83 0.22
N ARG A 61 1.47 7.23 1.32
CA ARG A 61 2.77 6.70 1.75
C ARG A 61 2.57 5.90 3.02
N LEU A 62 2.70 4.59 2.90
CA LEU A 62 2.50 3.67 4.01
C LEU A 62 3.87 3.25 4.57
N PRO A 63 4.18 3.55 5.83
CA PRO A 63 5.40 3.04 6.44
C PRO A 63 5.32 1.52 6.59
N LEU A 64 6.43 0.86 6.30
CA LEU A 64 6.64 -0.53 6.68
C LEU A 64 7.30 -0.57 8.06
N ARG A 65 6.95 -1.58 8.86
CA ARG A 65 7.65 -1.97 10.08
C ARG A 65 8.96 -2.70 9.76
N LEU A 66 9.74 -2.10 8.88
CA LEU A 66 11.06 -2.54 8.47
C LEU A 66 12.00 -1.35 8.66
N VAL A 67 13.06 -1.58 9.44
CA VAL A 67 14.10 -0.58 9.71
C VAL A 67 15.31 -0.94 8.85
N GLN A 68 15.77 0.03 8.06
CA GLN A 68 16.99 -0.09 7.28
C GLN A 68 18.23 0.03 8.21
N PRO A 69 19.42 -0.40 7.75
CA PRO A 69 20.64 -0.32 8.57
C PRO A 69 21.01 1.10 9.04
N ASP A 70 20.54 2.13 8.34
CA ASP A 70 20.70 3.55 8.68
C ASP A 70 19.64 4.05 9.70
N GLY A 71 18.74 3.18 10.16
CA GLY A 71 17.66 3.51 11.08
C GLY A 71 16.40 4.07 10.41
N ALA A 72 16.40 4.27 9.08
CA ALA A 72 15.23 4.77 8.36
C ALA A 72 14.14 3.69 8.23
N ARG A 73 12.87 4.12 8.27
CA ARG A 73 11.74 3.24 7.93
C ARG A 73 11.52 3.25 6.43
N VAL A 74 11.31 2.06 5.86
CA VAL A 74 10.93 1.94 4.46
C VAL A 74 9.49 2.41 4.27
N ASN A 75 9.25 3.30 3.31
CA ASN A 75 7.91 3.71 2.92
C ASN A 75 7.51 3.03 1.61
N LEU A 76 6.27 2.55 1.55
CA LEU A 76 5.61 2.04 0.36
C LEU A 76 4.75 3.16 -0.23
N GLU A 77 4.99 3.50 -1.50
CA GLU A 77 4.13 4.42 -2.23
C GLU A 77 2.96 3.65 -2.83
N VAL A 78 1.73 4.05 -2.51
CA VAL A 78 0.51 3.36 -2.90
C VAL A 78 -0.41 4.35 -3.61
N SER A 79 -0.80 4.03 -4.83
CA SER A 79 -1.81 4.76 -5.59
C SER A 79 -3.09 3.92 -5.65
N ILE A 80 -4.17 4.43 -5.09
CA ILE A 80 -5.51 3.84 -5.17
C ILE A 80 -6.29 4.55 -6.26
N ALA A 81 -6.62 3.83 -7.32
CA ALA A 81 -7.37 4.35 -8.47
C ALA A 81 -8.74 3.67 -8.57
N SER A 82 -9.72 4.38 -9.16
CA SER A 82 -11.00 3.76 -9.49
C SER A 82 -10.82 2.76 -10.65
N THR A 83 -11.54 1.64 -10.58
CA THR A 83 -11.78 0.77 -11.74
C THR A 83 -12.88 1.34 -12.61
#